data_AF-A0A9W6D0H1-F1
#
_entry.id   AF-A0A9W6D0H1-F1
#
_cell.length_a   1.000
_cell.length_b   1.000
_cell.length_c   1.000
_cell.angle_alpha   90.00
_cell.angle_beta   90.00
_cell.angle_gamma   90.00
#
_symmetry.space_group_name_H-M   'P 1'
#
loop_
_entity.id
_entity.type
_entity.pdbx_description
1 polymer ?
#
loop_
_entity_poly.entity_id
_entity_poly.type
_entity_poly.pdbx_seq_one_letter_code
_entity_poly.pdbx_strand_id
1 'polypeptide(L)'
;MHHSPAGPARAAVAVLVAAPLALALAGCTRTVALEPAADAIEVGCADIVVRLPDEVAGQPQRPTDAQGTGAWGDPAAVLLRCGVEPPAPTTLECVDVNGVDWIIDDADAPNYVFTTYGRVPATEVIVDSDLASGTTALADLALAVSSVPAEGGCVGADELLEE
;
A
#
# COMPACT_ATOMS: atom_id res chain seq x y z
N MET A 1 1.41 -90.14 22.63
CA MET A 1 0.30 -89.21 22.91
C MET A 1 0.85 -88.02 23.69
N HIS A 2 1.19 -86.93 23.01
CA HIS A 2 1.35 -85.59 23.58
C HIS A 2 1.13 -84.61 22.43
N HIS A 3 -0.09 -84.08 22.32
CA HIS A 3 -0.42 -82.95 21.47
C HIS A 3 -0.25 -81.68 22.33
N SER A 4 0.65 -80.79 21.95
CA SER A 4 0.65 -79.41 22.44
C SER A 4 0.19 -78.51 21.29
N PRO A 5 -0.88 -77.71 21.47
CA PRO A 5 -1.34 -76.77 20.45
C PRO A 5 -0.45 -75.51 20.45
N ALA A 6 -0.13 -75.04 19.24
CA ALA A 6 0.53 -73.76 19.00
C ALA A 6 -0.41 -72.61 19.40
N GLY A 7 0.04 -71.75 20.32
CA GLY A 7 -0.64 -70.51 20.69
C GLY A 7 -0.50 -69.44 19.60
N PRO A 8 -1.48 -68.54 19.43
CA PRO A 8 -1.60 -67.68 18.26
C PRO A 8 -0.52 -66.61 18.20
N ALA A 9 -0.01 -66.38 16.98
CA ALA A 9 0.85 -65.27 16.65
C ALA A 9 0.14 -63.95 16.97
N ARG A 10 0.68 -63.21 17.94
CA ARG A 10 0.33 -61.80 18.16
C ARG A 10 0.87 -61.01 16.98
N ALA A 11 0.09 -60.90 15.91
CA ALA A 11 0.32 -59.92 14.86
C ALA A 11 0.16 -58.53 15.48
N ALA A 12 1.28 -57.91 15.86
CA ALA A 12 1.32 -56.50 16.19
C ALA A 12 1.01 -55.74 14.90
N VAL A 13 -0.25 -55.35 14.73
CA VAL A 13 -0.66 -54.34 13.75
C VAL A 13 -0.03 -53.04 14.21
N ALA A 14 1.17 -52.74 13.69
CA ALA A 14 1.75 -51.41 13.78
C ALA A 14 0.87 -50.48 12.94
N VAL A 15 -0.06 -49.80 13.63
CA VAL A 15 -0.83 -48.70 13.06
C VAL A 15 0.19 -47.62 12.68
N LEU A 16 0.51 -47.55 11.39
CA LEU A 16 1.16 -46.41 10.77
C LEU A 16 0.24 -45.20 10.98
N VAL A 17 0.50 -44.44 12.04
CA VAL A 17 -0.04 -43.08 12.20
C VAL A 17 0.72 -42.21 11.21
N ALA A 18 0.35 -42.32 9.94
CA ALA A 18 0.68 -41.32 8.93
C ALA A 18 -0.21 -40.11 9.22
N ALA A 19 0.22 -39.27 10.16
CA ALA A 19 -0.36 -37.94 10.31
C ALA A 19 -0.14 -37.20 8.98
N PRO A 20 -1.20 -36.78 8.26
CA PRO A 20 -1.01 -35.88 7.16
C PRO A 20 -0.55 -34.55 7.77
N LEU A 21 0.75 -34.25 7.67
CA LEU A 21 1.24 -32.88 7.63
C LEU A 21 0.67 -32.25 6.35
N ALA A 22 -0.63 -31.97 6.36
CA ALA A 22 -1.28 -31.14 5.38
C ALA A 22 -0.80 -29.71 5.65
N LEU A 23 0.36 -29.42 5.07
CA LEU A 23 0.86 -28.13 4.62
C LEU A 23 -0.16 -26.98 4.79
N ALA A 24 -0.16 -26.37 5.97
CA ALA A 24 -0.60 -24.99 6.10
C ALA A 24 0.50 -24.11 5.49
N LEU A 25 0.56 -24.02 4.15
CA LEU A 25 1.20 -22.87 3.51
C LEU A 25 0.31 -21.68 3.82
N ALA A 26 0.50 -21.09 5.01
CA ALA A 26 -0.01 -19.75 5.28
C ALA A 26 0.51 -18.85 4.15
N GLY A 27 -0.41 -18.27 3.39
CA GLY A 27 -0.10 -17.52 2.18
C GLY A 27 0.87 -16.38 2.50
N CYS A 28 2.09 -16.47 1.98
CA CYS A 28 2.97 -15.32 1.95
C CYS A 28 2.27 -14.22 1.15
N THR A 29 1.84 -13.15 1.81
CA THR A 29 1.40 -11.92 1.14
C THR A 29 2.54 -11.49 0.23
N ARG A 30 2.31 -11.47 -1.09
CA ARG A 30 3.38 -11.14 -2.04
C ARG A 30 3.80 -9.69 -1.82
N THR A 31 5.09 -9.50 -1.56
CA THR A 31 5.72 -8.17 -1.58
C THR A 31 5.48 -7.51 -2.93
N VAL A 32 5.06 -6.26 -2.91
CA VAL A 32 4.91 -5.43 -4.10
C VAL A 32 6.27 -4.82 -4.40
N ALA A 33 6.82 -5.15 -5.57
CA ALA A 33 8.07 -4.58 -6.03
C ALA A 33 7.84 -3.14 -6.49
N LEU A 34 8.54 -2.18 -5.91
CA LEU A 34 8.45 -0.76 -6.26
C LEU A 34 9.85 -0.17 -6.43
N GLU A 35 9.92 0.93 -7.17
CA GLU A 35 11.15 1.71 -7.29
C GLU A 35 11.09 2.90 -6.31
N PRO A 36 12.10 3.09 -5.43
CA PRO A 36 12.12 4.24 -4.55
C PRO A 36 12.17 5.54 -5.37
N ALA A 37 11.56 6.61 -4.83
CA ALA A 37 11.74 7.93 -5.40
C ALA A 37 13.13 8.50 -5.05
N ALA A 38 13.54 9.57 -5.74
CA ALA A 38 14.89 10.14 -5.61
C ALA A 38 15.22 10.56 -4.17
N ASP A 39 14.23 11.14 -3.47
CA ASP A 39 14.36 11.67 -2.11
C ASP A 39 13.64 10.79 -1.08
N ALA A 40 13.43 9.50 -1.37
CA ALA A 40 12.64 8.58 -0.54
C ALA A 40 13.20 8.33 0.88
N ILE A 41 14.44 8.76 1.15
CA ILE A 41 15.11 8.63 2.46
C ILE A 41 15.05 9.90 3.30
N GLU A 42 14.41 10.96 2.80
CA GLU A 42 14.21 12.19 3.57
C GLU A 42 13.37 11.95 4.83
N VAL A 43 13.62 12.75 5.87
CA VAL A 43 12.97 12.59 7.18
C VAL A 43 11.44 12.66 7.06
N GLY A 44 10.92 13.54 6.19
CA GLY A 44 9.50 13.65 5.92
C GLY A 44 8.89 12.35 5.38
N CYS A 45 9.60 11.61 4.54
CA CYS A 45 9.13 10.31 4.05
C CYS A 45 9.15 9.23 5.13
N ALA A 46 10.15 9.25 6.02
CA ALA A 46 10.13 8.37 7.19
C ALA A 46 8.91 8.66 8.08
N ASP A 47 8.60 9.95 8.30
CA ASP A 47 7.43 10.36 9.07
C ASP A 47 6.10 9.92 8.44
N ILE A 48 5.99 9.95 7.11
CA ILE A 48 4.82 9.41 6.40
C ILE A 48 4.73 7.89 6.57
N VAL A 49 5.79 7.15 6.29
CA VAL A 49 5.78 5.67 6.25
C VAL A 49 5.41 5.08 7.61
N VAL A 50 5.91 5.64 8.71
CA VAL A 50 5.59 5.15 10.06
C VAL A 50 4.15 5.44 10.52
N ARG A 51 3.40 6.25 9.76
CA ARG A 51 2.01 6.62 10.02
C ARG A 51 1.03 6.03 9.00
N LEU A 52 1.50 5.22 8.05
CA LEU A 52 0.64 4.60 7.04
C LEU A 52 -0.39 3.67 7.70
N PRO A 53 -1.67 3.72 7.28
CA PRO A 53 -2.71 2.88 7.84
C PRO A 53 -2.64 1.44 7.30
N ASP A 54 -3.17 0.50 8.09
CA ASP A 54 -3.29 -0.91 7.72
C ASP A 54 -4.28 -1.14 6.56
N GLU A 55 -5.18 -0.18 6.29
CA GLU A 55 -6.18 -0.20 5.23
C GLU A 55 -6.30 1.18 4.58
N VAL A 56 -6.46 1.22 3.26
CA VAL A 56 -6.74 2.43 2.47
C VAL A 56 -7.86 2.10 1.49
N ALA A 57 -8.94 2.89 1.48
CA ALA A 57 -10.11 2.69 0.64
C ALA A 57 -10.67 1.26 0.69
N GLY A 58 -10.68 0.64 1.88
CA GLY A 58 -11.14 -0.74 2.07
C GLY A 58 -10.14 -1.82 1.62
N GLN A 59 -8.94 -1.43 1.16
CA GLN A 59 -7.91 -2.33 0.65
C GLN A 59 -6.85 -2.58 1.72
N PRO A 60 -6.53 -3.86 2.05
CA PRO A 60 -5.55 -4.17 3.08
C PRO A 60 -4.13 -3.87 2.61
N GLN A 61 -3.29 -3.40 3.53
CA GLN A 61 -1.88 -3.09 3.26
C GLN A 61 -1.10 -4.34 2.84
N ARG A 62 -0.13 -4.13 1.96
CA ARG A 62 0.84 -5.13 1.52
C ARG A 62 2.26 -4.66 1.77
N PRO A 63 3.19 -5.61 2.04
CA PRO A 63 4.60 -5.27 2.16
C PRO A 63 5.13 -4.77 0.81
N THR A 64 6.01 -3.78 0.85
CA THR A 64 6.81 -3.28 -0.28
C THR A 64 8.30 -3.52 -0.02
N ASP A 65 9.14 -3.44 -1.05
CA ASP A 65 10.59 -3.65 -0.95
C ASP A 65 11.44 -2.38 -1.18
N ALA A 66 10.79 -1.23 -1.36
CA ALA A 66 11.45 0.07 -1.53
C ALA A 66 11.17 1.04 -0.37
N GLN A 67 12.15 1.89 -0.08
CA GLN A 67 12.02 2.96 0.91
C GLN A 67 10.98 3.99 0.49
N GLY A 68 10.30 4.60 1.46
CA GLY A 68 9.33 5.67 1.19
C GLY A 68 8.08 5.20 0.45
N THR A 69 7.74 3.90 0.49
CA THR A 69 6.62 3.34 -0.27
C THR A 69 5.54 2.70 0.59
N GLY A 70 4.34 2.60 0.03
CA GLY A 70 3.21 1.83 0.56
C GLY A 70 2.41 1.20 -0.56
N ALA A 71 1.71 0.11 -0.28
CA ALA A 71 0.83 -0.54 -1.25
C ALA A 71 -0.37 -1.19 -0.54
N TRP A 72 -1.55 -1.16 -1.19
CA TRP A 72 -2.78 -1.76 -0.67
C TRP A 72 -3.54 -2.51 -1.77
N GLY A 73 -4.15 -3.65 -1.41
CA GLY A 73 -4.97 -4.49 -2.31
C GLY A 73 -4.21 -5.61 -3.05
N ASP A 74 -4.90 -6.69 -3.43
CA ASP A 74 -4.37 -7.75 -4.30
C ASP A 74 -5.39 -8.14 -5.40
N PRO A 75 -5.23 -7.63 -6.65
CA PRO A 75 -4.12 -6.82 -7.18
C PRO A 75 -4.01 -5.45 -6.51
N ALA A 76 -2.83 -4.82 -6.61
CA ALA A 76 -2.58 -3.51 -5.98
C ALA A 76 -3.55 -2.46 -6.55
N ALA A 77 -4.34 -1.87 -5.67
CA ALA A 77 -5.33 -0.85 -6.00
C ALA A 77 -4.85 0.56 -5.65
N VAL A 78 -3.97 0.68 -4.65
CA VAL A 78 -3.34 1.94 -4.24
C VAL A 78 -1.85 1.71 -4.04
N LEU A 79 -1.03 2.58 -4.62
CA LEU A 79 0.42 2.62 -4.44
C LEU A 79 0.81 4.02 -3.94
N LEU A 80 1.80 4.09 -3.06
CA LEU A 80 2.35 5.35 -2.54
C LEU A 80 3.86 5.38 -2.74
N ARG A 81 4.39 6.52 -3.19
CA ARG A 81 5.84 6.82 -3.27
C ARG A 81 6.09 8.23 -2.75
N CYS A 82 6.81 8.34 -1.64
CA CYS A 82 7.28 9.63 -1.11
C CYS A 82 8.69 9.94 -1.59
N GLY A 83 8.98 11.23 -1.80
CA GLY A 83 10.28 11.72 -2.25
C GLY A 83 10.37 11.85 -3.77
N VAL A 84 9.22 11.99 -4.45
CA VAL A 84 9.19 12.38 -5.86
C VAL A 84 9.54 13.86 -6.01
N GLU A 85 9.95 14.26 -7.21
CA GLU A 85 10.23 15.67 -7.51
C GLU A 85 8.98 16.52 -7.21
N PRO A 86 9.09 17.56 -6.37
CA PRO A 86 7.97 18.44 -6.10
C PRO A 86 7.44 19.08 -7.39
N PRO A 87 6.13 18.98 -7.66
CA PRO A 87 5.57 19.52 -8.89
C PRO A 87 5.70 21.04 -8.94
N ALA A 88 6.13 21.55 -10.10
CA ALA A 88 6.07 22.97 -10.43
C ALA A 88 4.60 23.41 -10.62
N PRO A 89 4.31 24.73 -10.59
CA PRO A 89 2.98 25.24 -10.94
C PRO A 89 2.48 24.67 -12.27
N THR A 90 1.23 24.22 -12.28
CA THR A 90 0.62 23.47 -13.38
C THR A 90 -0.82 23.91 -13.63
N THR A 91 -1.35 23.57 -14.81
CA THR A 91 -2.77 23.75 -15.16
C THR A 91 -3.60 22.48 -14.96
N LEU A 92 -2.98 21.39 -14.50
CA LEU A 92 -3.69 20.19 -14.08
C LEU A 92 -4.63 20.50 -12.92
N GLU A 93 -5.67 19.69 -12.77
CA GLU A 93 -6.61 19.84 -11.67
C GLU A 93 -5.89 19.69 -10.33
N CYS A 94 -6.20 20.59 -9.40
CA CYS A 94 -5.63 20.63 -8.07
C CYS A 94 -6.78 20.64 -7.06
N VAL A 95 -6.78 19.68 -6.12
CA VAL A 95 -7.85 19.53 -5.13
C VAL A 95 -7.30 19.46 -3.72
N ASP A 96 -7.99 20.09 -2.77
CA ASP A 96 -7.77 19.85 -1.34
C ASP A 96 -8.57 18.64 -0.89
N VAL A 97 -7.88 17.68 -0.27
CA VAL A 97 -8.51 16.56 0.44
C VAL A 97 -7.97 16.54 1.86
N ASN A 98 -8.81 16.93 2.81
CA ASN A 98 -8.48 16.96 4.24
C ASN A 98 -7.23 17.80 4.57
N GLY A 99 -7.07 18.97 3.93
CA GLY A 99 -5.94 19.87 4.19
C GLY A 99 -4.65 19.46 3.46
N VAL A 100 -4.70 18.52 2.52
CA VAL A 100 -3.59 18.16 1.65
C VAL A 100 -4.01 18.46 0.22
N ASP A 101 -3.27 19.35 -0.44
CA ASP A 101 -3.42 19.68 -1.84
C ASP A 101 -2.80 18.62 -2.75
N TRP A 102 -3.55 18.17 -3.75
CA TRP A 102 -3.15 17.14 -4.70
C TRP A 102 -3.35 17.61 -6.13
N ILE A 103 -2.31 17.53 -6.94
CA ILE A 103 -2.41 17.59 -8.40
C ILE A 103 -2.87 16.24 -8.91
N ILE A 104 -3.86 16.23 -9.80
CA ILE A 104 -4.43 15.03 -10.41
C ILE A 104 -3.93 14.92 -11.86
N ASP A 105 -3.36 13.77 -12.20
CA ASP A 105 -3.06 13.36 -13.57
C ASP A 105 -3.85 12.10 -13.93
N ASP A 106 -4.69 12.20 -14.96
CA ASP A 106 -5.58 11.15 -15.45
C ASP A 106 -5.14 10.56 -16.80
N ALA A 107 -3.93 10.88 -17.26
CA ALA A 107 -3.44 10.48 -18.58
C ALA A 107 -3.35 8.95 -18.79
N ASP A 108 -3.21 8.17 -17.71
CA ASP A 108 -3.14 6.70 -17.73
C ASP A 108 -4.36 6.02 -17.09
N ALA A 109 -5.54 6.66 -17.15
CA ALA A 109 -6.79 6.07 -16.67
C ALA A 109 -6.98 4.61 -17.18
N PRO A 110 -7.35 3.65 -16.31
CA PRO A 110 -7.95 3.84 -14.98
C PRO A 110 -6.95 4.08 -13.83
N ASN A 111 -5.64 4.18 -14.09
CA ASN A 111 -4.63 4.52 -13.08
C ASN A 111 -4.49 6.04 -12.96
N TYR A 112 -5.07 6.61 -11.91
CA TYR A 112 -4.95 8.04 -11.61
C TYR A 112 -3.73 8.29 -10.74
N VAL A 113 -2.95 9.32 -11.06
CA VAL A 113 -1.78 9.74 -10.28
C VAL A 113 -2.11 11.02 -9.53
N PHE A 114 -1.93 10.98 -8.21
CA PHE A 114 -2.13 12.12 -7.32
C PHE A 114 -0.79 12.50 -6.71
N THR A 115 -0.33 13.74 -6.91
CA THR A 115 0.93 14.21 -6.34
C THR A 115 0.68 15.40 -5.44
N THR A 116 1.21 15.36 -4.21
CA THR A 116 1.05 16.48 -3.26
C THR A 116 1.62 17.77 -3.85
N TYR A 117 0.85 18.86 -3.77
CA TYR A 117 1.32 20.19 -4.15
C TYR A 117 1.72 21.00 -2.90
N GLY A 118 2.77 21.81 -3.04
CA GLY A 118 3.24 22.68 -1.94
C GLY A 118 3.84 21.95 -0.74
N ARG A 119 4.30 20.70 -0.87
CA ARG A 119 4.99 19.95 0.20
C ARG A 119 6.31 19.39 -0.31
N VAL A 120 7.35 19.45 0.53
CA VAL A 120 8.68 18.89 0.24
C VAL A 120 9.14 18.04 1.43
N PRO A 121 9.42 16.74 1.26
CA PRO A 121 9.32 15.96 0.02
C PRO A 121 7.87 15.80 -0.47
N ALA A 122 7.69 15.69 -1.79
CA ALA A 122 6.39 15.42 -2.38
C ALA A 122 6.05 13.92 -2.33
N THR A 123 4.76 13.62 -2.22
CA THR A 123 4.22 12.26 -2.21
C THR A 123 3.34 12.03 -3.43
N GLU A 124 3.58 10.94 -4.14
CA GLU A 124 2.78 10.41 -5.23
C GLU A 124 1.92 9.25 -4.72
N VAL A 125 0.64 9.25 -5.08
CA VAL A 125 -0.32 8.17 -4.83
C VAL A 125 -0.93 7.77 -6.16
N ILE A 126 -0.81 6.50 -6.54
CA ILE A 126 -1.41 5.95 -7.76
C ILE A 126 -2.60 5.10 -7.34
N VAL A 127 -3.77 5.34 -7.95
CA VAL A 127 -5.00 4.60 -7.64
C VAL A 127 -5.60 4.02 -8.92
N ASP A 128 -5.82 2.71 -8.92
CA ASP A 128 -6.65 2.05 -9.93
C ASP A 128 -8.12 2.30 -9.57
N SER A 129 -8.77 3.16 -10.36
CA SER A 129 -10.16 3.58 -10.16
C SER A 129 -11.19 2.47 -10.34
N ASP A 130 -10.84 1.35 -10.99
CA ASP A 130 -11.71 0.18 -11.07
C ASP A 130 -11.73 -0.63 -9.76
N LEU A 131 -10.73 -0.42 -8.88
CA LEU A 131 -10.53 -1.21 -7.65
C LEU A 131 -10.72 -0.40 -6.36
N ALA A 132 -10.46 0.91 -6.39
CA ALA A 132 -10.56 1.79 -5.21
C ALA A 132 -10.97 3.22 -5.58
N SER A 133 -11.59 3.93 -4.63
CA SER A 133 -11.90 5.35 -4.80
C SER A 133 -10.68 6.21 -4.50
N GLY A 134 -10.26 7.04 -5.46
CA GLY A 134 -9.18 8.02 -5.26
C GLY A 134 -9.42 8.94 -4.06
N THR A 135 -10.60 9.56 -3.97
CA THR A 135 -10.93 10.48 -2.86
C THR A 135 -10.88 9.77 -1.50
N THR A 136 -11.38 8.55 -1.40
CA THR A 136 -11.28 7.77 -0.14
C THR A 136 -9.84 7.43 0.18
N ALA A 137 -9.04 7.02 -0.82
CA ALA A 137 -7.64 6.71 -0.63
C ALA A 137 -6.84 7.92 -0.12
N LEU A 138 -7.04 9.09 -0.74
CA LEU A 138 -6.42 10.34 -0.31
C LEU A 138 -6.88 10.75 1.10
N ALA A 139 -8.16 10.59 1.42
CA ALA A 139 -8.69 10.91 2.75
C ALA A 139 -8.07 10.03 3.85
N ASP A 140 -7.93 8.73 3.61
CA ASP A 140 -7.32 7.78 4.56
C ASP A 140 -5.82 8.06 4.76
N LEU A 141 -5.12 8.51 3.71
CA LEU A 141 -3.70 8.83 3.73
C LEU A 141 -3.41 10.24 4.29
N ALA A 142 -4.39 11.13 4.39
CA ALA A 142 -4.20 12.53 4.74
C ALA A 142 -3.48 12.73 6.09
N LEU A 143 -3.79 11.91 7.11
CA LEU A 143 -3.11 11.99 8.41
C LEU A 143 -1.61 11.67 8.33
N ALA A 144 -1.22 10.70 7.50
CA ALA A 144 0.19 10.38 7.31
C ALA A 144 0.89 11.49 6.52
N VAL A 145 0.31 11.89 5.39
CA VAL A 145 0.89 12.88 4.45
C VAL A 145 1.00 14.27 5.08
N SER A 146 0.03 14.68 5.91
CA SER A 146 0.04 15.97 6.60
C SER A 146 1.18 16.15 7.61
N SER A 147 1.93 15.08 7.92
CA SER A 147 3.14 15.17 8.75
C SER A 147 4.26 15.99 8.10
N VAL A 148 4.31 16.06 6.76
CA VAL A 148 5.19 16.97 6.02
C VAL A 148 4.46 18.31 5.89
N PRO A 149 4.94 19.45 6.42
CA PRO A 149 4.21 20.72 6.37
C PRO A 149 3.92 21.24 4.96
N ALA A 150 2.84 22.02 4.81
CA ALA A 150 2.54 22.74 3.59
C ALA A 150 3.29 24.08 3.54
N GLU A 151 3.90 24.35 2.39
CA GLU A 151 4.62 25.57 2.02
C GLU A 151 3.89 26.34 0.90
N GLY A 152 2.93 25.70 0.25
CA GLY A 152 2.02 26.24 -0.76
C GLY A 152 0.77 25.37 -0.86
N GLY A 153 -0.13 25.66 -1.81
CA GLY A 153 -1.36 24.91 -1.99
C GLY A 153 -2.05 25.23 -3.30
N CYS A 154 -3.16 24.54 -3.59
CA CYS A 154 -3.97 24.83 -4.75
C CYS A 154 -4.49 26.27 -4.66
N VAL A 155 -4.41 27.03 -5.76
CA VAL A 155 -5.00 28.36 -5.86
C VAL A 155 -6.25 28.31 -6.71
N GLY A 156 -7.31 28.99 -6.26
CA GLY A 156 -8.56 29.08 -7.01
C GLY A 156 -8.44 30.04 -8.20
N ALA A 157 -9.32 29.87 -9.21
CA ALA A 157 -9.47 30.86 -10.28
C ALA A 157 -9.86 32.26 -9.74
N ASP A 158 -10.54 32.29 -8.60
CA ASP A 158 -10.96 33.52 -7.93
C ASP A 158 -9.76 34.28 -7.32
N GLU A 159 -8.77 33.59 -6.75
CA GLU A 159 -7.55 34.22 -6.19
C GLU A 159 -6.62 34.79 -7.27
N LEU A 160 -6.62 34.22 -8.48
CA LEU A 160 -5.84 34.73 -9.61
C LEU A 160 -6.38 36.06 -10.17
N LEU A 161 -7.61 36.44 -9.83
CA LEU A 161 -8.26 37.67 -10.31
C LEU A 161 -8.13 38.83 -9.33
N GLU A 162 -7.57 38.60 -8.14
CA GLU A 162 -7.39 39.63 -7.10
C GLU A 162 -5.99 40.28 -7.12
N GLU A 163 -5.16 39.98 -8.13
CA GLU A 163 -3.82 40.58 -8.34
C GLU A 163 -3.77 41.66 -9.43
#